data_AF-A0A358CQG6-F1
#
_entry.id   AF-A0A358CQG6-F1
#
_cell.length_a   1.000
_cell.length_b   1.000
_cell.length_c   1.000
_cell.angle_alpha   90.00
_cell.angle_beta   90.00
_cell.angle_gamma   90.00
#
_symmetry.space_group_name_H-M   'P 1'
#
loop_
_entity.id
_entity.type
_entity.pdbx_description
1 polymer ?
#
loop_
_entity_poly.entity_id
_entity_poly.type
_entity_poly.pdbx_seq_one_letter_code
_entity_poly.pdbx_strand_id
1 'polypeptide(L)'
;MTHIRNPILPGFNPDPSICRVGNDFYIATSTFEWFPGVQIHHSRDLVHWNLITHVLDEKRLLDLQGVPSSGGVWAPALSHYKDLFYLCYTVVHQHEAATKDTPNFLITSPSIYGPWSEPVYINSSGFDPSLFHDDDGKKYWLNMV
;
A
#
# COMPACT_ATOMS: atom_id res chain seq x y z
N MET A 1 -15.02 -14.94 -25.12
CA MET A 1 -15.02 -13.88 -24.09
C MET A 1 -13.83 -14.13 -23.19
N THR A 2 -13.07 -13.08 -22.85
CA THR A 2 -12.00 -13.19 -21.85
C THR A 2 -12.65 -13.15 -20.47
N HIS A 3 -12.31 -14.11 -19.61
CA HIS A 3 -12.86 -14.22 -18.27
C HIS A 3 -11.73 -14.12 -17.24
N ILE A 4 -12.03 -13.58 -16.07
CA ILE A 4 -11.10 -13.57 -14.94
C ILE A 4 -10.83 -15.02 -14.51
N ARG A 5 -9.55 -15.37 -14.35
CA ARG A 5 -9.11 -16.64 -13.76
C ARG A 5 -8.29 -16.35 -12.52
N ASN A 6 -8.80 -16.78 -11.37
CA ASN A 6 -8.09 -16.61 -10.10
C ASN A 6 -7.01 -17.67 -9.87
N PRO A 7 -5.95 -17.34 -9.11
CA PRO A 7 -5.64 -16.00 -8.61
C PRO A 7 -5.14 -15.06 -9.72
N ILE A 8 -5.66 -13.83 -9.78
CA ILE A 8 -5.21 -12.82 -10.75
C ILE A 8 -3.77 -12.36 -10.50
N LEU A 9 -3.33 -12.40 -9.23
CA LEU A 9 -1.96 -12.17 -8.80
C LEU A 9 -1.47 -13.43 -8.07
N PRO A 10 -0.83 -14.40 -8.76
CA PRO A 10 -0.32 -15.61 -8.12
C PRO A 10 0.93 -15.34 -7.27
N GLY A 11 1.28 -16.26 -6.38
CA GLY A 11 2.47 -16.16 -5.53
C GLY A 11 2.27 -15.26 -4.30
N PHE A 12 3.36 -14.63 -3.85
CA PHE A 12 3.36 -13.73 -2.70
C PHE A 12 2.82 -12.35 -3.11
N ASN A 13 1.49 -12.23 -3.15
CA ASN A 13 0.77 -10.98 -3.41
C ASN A 13 -0.40 -10.80 -2.41
N PRO A 14 -0.10 -10.68 -1.10
CA PRO A 14 -1.12 -10.54 -0.06
C PRO A 14 -1.72 -9.12 0.02
N ASP A 15 -2.81 -9.02 0.77
CA ASP A 15 -3.47 -7.77 1.15
C ASP A 15 -3.76 -6.79 -0.02
N PRO A 16 -4.49 -7.23 -1.06
CA PRO A 16 -4.70 -6.42 -2.25
C PRO A 16 -5.57 -5.19 -1.97
N SER A 17 -5.01 -4.00 -2.17
CA SER A 17 -5.74 -2.73 -2.16
C SER A 17 -5.92 -2.22 -3.59
N ILE A 18 -7.15 -2.33 -4.11
CA ILE A 18 -7.49 -1.95 -5.48
C ILE A 18 -7.95 -0.48 -5.56
N CYS A 19 -7.44 0.25 -6.55
CA CYS A 19 -7.83 1.63 -6.84
C CYS A 19 -8.02 1.81 -8.35
N ARG A 20 -9.04 2.58 -8.76
CA ARG A 20 -9.30 2.94 -10.16
C ARG A 20 -9.03 4.41 -10.41
N VAL A 21 -8.30 4.73 -11.48
CA VAL A 21 -8.07 6.10 -11.97
C VAL A 21 -8.42 6.15 -13.45
N GLY A 22 -9.53 6.81 -13.80
CA GLY A 22 -10.04 6.77 -15.16
C GLY A 22 -10.32 5.33 -15.61
N ASN A 23 -9.64 4.87 -16.66
CA ASN A 23 -9.77 3.51 -17.21
C ASN A 23 -8.70 2.53 -16.70
N ASP A 24 -7.84 2.97 -15.79
CA ASP A 24 -6.72 2.21 -15.27
C ASP A 24 -7.05 1.72 -13.84
N PHE A 25 -6.74 0.45 -13.58
CA PHE A 25 -6.88 -0.19 -12.28
C PHE A 25 -5.51 -0.53 -11.74
N TYR A 26 -5.32 -0.31 -10.45
CA TYR A 26 -4.09 -0.56 -9.73
C TYR A 26 -4.38 -1.43 -8.52
N ILE A 27 -3.51 -2.39 -8.21
CA ILE A 27 -3.53 -3.14 -6.95
C ILE A 27 -2.19 -2.95 -6.26
N ALA A 28 -2.22 -2.42 -5.04
CA ALA A 28 -1.11 -2.46 -4.11
C ALA A 28 -1.16 -3.74 -3.26
N THR A 29 -0.01 -4.34 -2.99
CA THR A 29 0.13 -5.55 -2.14
C THR A 29 1.25 -5.36 -1.14
N SER A 30 1.11 -5.98 0.03
CA SER A 30 2.11 -5.94 1.10
C SER A 30 3.37 -6.72 0.70
N THR A 31 4.53 -6.25 1.16
CA THR A 31 5.85 -6.83 0.84
C THR A 31 6.65 -7.22 2.07
N PHE A 32 6.18 -6.90 3.26
CA PHE A 32 6.80 -7.25 4.53
C PHE A 32 8.28 -6.80 4.58
N GLU A 33 9.22 -7.70 4.83
CA GLU A 33 10.66 -7.43 4.90
C GLU A 33 11.34 -7.27 3.52
N TRP A 34 10.62 -7.47 2.41
CA TRP A 34 11.19 -7.35 1.07
C TRP A 34 11.26 -5.89 0.61
N PHE A 35 12.44 -5.52 0.07
CA PHE A 35 12.73 -4.21 -0.50
C PHE A 35 13.03 -4.34 -2.01
N PRO A 36 12.54 -3.43 -2.88
CA PRO A 36 11.69 -2.27 -2.59
C PRO A 36 10.27 -2.64 -2.17
N GLY A 37 9.64 -1.79 -1.35
CA GLY A 37 8.36 -2.10 -0.70
C GLY A 37 7.12 -1.69 -1.50
N VAL A 38 6.00 -2.36 -1.20
CA VAL A 38 4.68 -2.24 -1.85
C VAL A 38 4.73 -2.48 -3.37
N GLN A 39 4.28 -3.65 -3.81
CA GLN A 39 4.18 -3.94 -5.24
C GLN A 39 2.92 -3.35 -5.84
N ILE A 40 3.03 -2.69 -7.00
CA ILE A 40 1.89 -2.17 -7.75
C ILE A 40 1.68 -2.95 -9.04
N HIS A 41 0.51 -3.56 -9.15
CA HIS A 41 0.04 -4.20 -10.36
C HIS A 41 -0.96 -3.31 -11.09
N HIS A 42 -0.93 -3.29 -12.42
CA HIS A 42 -1.83 -2.50 -13.26
C HIS A 42 -2.63 -3.37 -14.23
N SER A 43 -3.87 -2.96 -14.46
CA SER A 43 -4.77 -3.56 -15.45
C SER A 43 -5.71 -2.51 -16.06
N ARG A 44 -6.26 -2.83 -17.24
CA ARG A 44 -7.36 -2.08 -17.87
C ARG A 44 -8.63 -2.90 -18.05
N ASP A 45 -8.57 -4.20 -17.81
CA ASP A 45 -9.67 -5.14 -18.05
C ASP A 45 -9.98 -6.03 -16.84
N LEU A 46 -9.25 -5.86 -15.73
CA LEU A 46 -9.31 -6.67 -14.50
C LEU A 46 -8.93 -8.15 -14.70
N VAL A 47 -8.61 -8.57 -15.93
CA VAL A 47 -8.25 -9.93 -16.30
C VAL A 47 -6.74 -10.08 -16.34
N HIS A 48 -6.06 -9.18 -17.04
CA HIS A 48 -4.61 -9.22 -17.21
C HIS A 48 -3.95 -8.15 -16.34
N TRP A 49 -2.98 -8.58 -15.54
CA TRP A 49 -2.28 -7.73 -14.59
C TRP A 49 -0.78 -7.81 -14.83
N ASN A 50 -0.11 -6.66 -14.80
CA ASN A 50 1.34 -6.57 -14.89
C ASN A 50 1.87 -5.85 -13.65
N LEU A 51 2.94 -6.36 -13.04
CA LEU A 51 3.72 -5.61 -12.07
C LEU A 51 4.38 -4.43 -12.78
N ILE A 52 4.10 -3.20 -12.35
CA ILE A 52 4.59 -1.99 -13.02
C ILE A 52 5.61 -1.21 -12.20
N THR A 53 5.54 -1.26 -10.87
CA THR A 53 6.50 -0.56 -9.99
C THR A 53 6.43 -1.10 -8.56
N HIS A 54 7.42 -0.71 -7.75
CA HIS A 54 7.33 -0.69 -6.30
C HIS A 54 7.35 0.77 -5.83
N VAL A 55 6.58 1.11 -4.81
CA VAL A 55 6.44 2.53 -4.39
C VAL A 55 7.51 2.95 -3.40
N LEU A 56 7.90 2.06 -2.49
CA LEU A 56 8.84 2.35 -1.41
C LEU A 56 10.25 1.89 -1.83
N ASP A 57 10.86 2.60 -2.77
CA ASP A 57 12.10 2.21 -3.45
C ASP A 57 13.37 2.96 -3.00
N GLU A 58 13.23 3.86 -2.02
CA GLU A 58 14.34 4.60 -1.44
C GLU A 58 14.30 4.61 0.10
N LYS A 59 15.49 4.73 0.71
CA LYS A 59 15.67 4.66 2.17
C LYS A 59 14.86 5.71 2.94
N ARG A 60 14.62 6.86 2.31
CA ARG A 60 13.81 7.95 2.87
C ARG A 60 12.35 7.53 3.08
N LEU A 61 11.82 6.71 2.17
CA LEU A 61 10.44 6.20 2.23
C LEU A 61 10.33 4.97 3.15
N LEU A 62 11.38 4.13 3.17
CA LEU A 62 11.36 2.87 3.89
C LEU A 62 12.76 2.43 4.33
N ASP A 63 12.95 2.28 5.64
CA ASP A 63 14.13 1.63 6.23
C ASP A 63 13.69 0.35 6.94
N LEU A 64 14.09 -0.80 6.37
CA LEU A 64 13.78 -2.13 6.91
C LEU A 64 14.92 -2.73 7.74
N GLN A 65 15.98 -1.97 8.05
CA GLN A 65 17.07 -2.51 8.87
C GLN A 65 16.56 -2.92 10.25
N GLY A 66 16.75 -4.21 10.58
CA GLY A 66 16.38 -4.76 11.88
C GLY A 66 14.91 -5.12 12.06
N VAL A 67 14.07 -5.02 11.02
CA VAL A 67 12.70 -5.56 11.09
C VAL A 67 12.75 -7.09 11.20
N PRO A 68 11.86 -7.72 11.98
CA PRO A 68 11.78 -9.18 12.06
C PRO A 68 11.27 -9.77 10.73
N SER A 69 11.48 -11.07 10.52
CA SER A 69 10.83 -11.79 9.41
C SER A 69 9.32 -11.63 9.47
N SER A 70 8.66 -11.38 8.34
CA SER A 70 7.23 -11.00 8.28
C SER A 70 6.87 -9.74 9.08
N GLY A 71 7.85 -8.92 9.47
CA GLY A 71 7.66 -7.52 9.87
C GLY A 71 7.62 -6.60 8.65
N GLY A 72 8.03 -5.34 8.82
CA GLY A 72 8.12 -4.39 7.71
C GLY A 72 6.75 -4.03 7.15
N VAL A 73 6.60 -4.03 5.83
CA VAL A 73 5.43 -3.47 5.15
C VAL A 73 4.23 -4.42 5.15
N TRP A 74 3.34 -4.23 6.12
CA TRP A 74 2.02 -4.89 6.16
C TRP A 74 1.02 -4.22 5.21
N ALA A 75 -0.26 -4.62 5.27
CA ALA A 75 -1.31 -4.26 4.31
C ALA A 75 -1.28 -2.77 3.92
N PRO A 76 -0.98 -2.44 2.65
CA PRO A 76 -1.08 -1.09 2.16
C PRO A 76 -2.52 -0.72 1.83
N ALA A 77 -2.83 0.57 1.83
CA ALA A 77 -4.05 1.09 1.21
C ALA A 77 -3.71 2.14 0.16
N LEU A 78 -4.02 1.82 -1.10
CA LEU A 78 -3.87 2.73 -2.23
C LEU A 78 -5.23 3.36 -2.55
N SER A 79 -5.27 4.67 -2.65
CA SER A 79 -6.46 5.41 -3.08
C SER A 79 -6.07 6.56 -4.00
N HIS A 80 -7.04 7.12 -4.73
CA HIS A 80 -6.83 8.26 -5.59
C HIS A 80 -7.95 9.29 -5.40
N TYR A 81 -7.59 10.56 -5.23
CA TYR A 81 -8.54 11.66 -5.05
C TYR A 81 -7.95 12.96 -5.58
N LYS A 82 -8.72 13.68 -6.41
CA LYS A 82 -8.34 14.98 -7.02
C LYS A 82 -6.88 14.98 -7.52
N ASP A 83 -6.61 14.07 -8.46
CA ASP A 83 -5.35 13.96 -9.21
C ASP A 83 -4.12 13.53 -8.39
N LEU A 84 -4.31 13.04 -7.17
CA LEU A 84 -3.24 12.48 -6.35
C LEU A 84 -3.56 11.04 -5.96
N PHE A 85 -2.55 10.18 -6.09
CA PHE A 85 -2.47 8.92 -5.37
C PHE A 85 -2.12 9.19 -3.92
N TYR A 86 -2.73 8.41 -3.03
CA TYR A 86 -2.44 8.35 -1.61
C TYR A 86 -2.11 6.90 -1.29
N LEU A 87 -0.95 6.66 -0.68
CA LEU A 87 -0.56 5.35 -0.17
C LEU A 87 -0.42 5.44 1.35
N CYS A 88 -1.24 4.65 2.04
CA CYS A 88 -1.08 4.36 3.45
C CYS A 88 -0.31 3.04 3.61
N TYR A 89 0.65 3.00 4.53
CA TYR A 89 1.39 1.78 4.83
C TYR A 89 1.84 1.75 6.28
N THR A 90 2.08 0.54 6.78
CA THR A 90 2.63 0.28 8.12
C THR A 90 4.05 -0.21 8.00
N VAL A 91 4.92 0.12 8.95
CA VAL A 91 6.22 -0.55 9.12
C VAL A 91 6.22 -1.29 10.46
N VAL A 92 6.02 -2.60 10.45
CA VAL A 92 5.90 -3.40 11.66
C VAL A 92 7.27 -3.79 12.19
N HIS A 93 7.60 -3.31 13.39
CA HIS A 93 8.87 -3.60 14.07
C HIS A 93 8.78 -4.77 15.06
N GLN A 94 7.57 -5.11 15.51
CA GLN A 94 7.32 -6.24 16.42
C GLN A 94 5.92 -6.81 16.19
N HIS A 95 5.79 -8.14 16.13
CA HIS A 95 4.52 -8.84 15.98
C HIS A 95 4.42 -10.18 16.72
N GLU A 96 5.49 -10.61 17.42
CA GLU A 96 5.53 -11.87 18.16
C GLU A 96 5.22 -11.70 19.66
N ALA A 97 5.13 -10.46 20.15
CA ALA A 97 4.83 -10.14 21.54
C ALA A 97 3.33 -9.87 21.75
N ALA A 98 2.95 -9.62 23.02
CA ALA A 98 1.57 -9.25 23.37
C ALA A 98 1.08 -7.95 22.70
N THR A 99 2.02 -7.10 22.25
CA THR A 99 1.75 -5.87 21.53
C THR A 99 2.43 -5.90 20.17
N LYS A 100 1.84 -5.22 19.19
CA LYS A 100 2.46 -4.96 17.91
C LYS A 100 2.95 -3.51 17.86
N ASP A 101 4.16 -3.28 17.38
CA ASP A 101 4.70 -1.94 17.14
C ASP A 101 4.55 -1.62 15.64
N THR A 102 3.59 -0.76 15.33
CA THR A 102 3.01 -0.61 13.98
C THR A 102 2.87 0.86 13.58
N PRO A 103 3.98 1.62 13.46
CA PRO A 103 3.93 2.98 12.93
C PRO A 103 3.34 2.99 11.52
N ASN A 104 2.36 3.87 11.32
CA ASN A 104 1.66 4.07 10.06
C ASN A 104 2.00 5.41 9.44
N PHE A 105 2.13 5.38 8.12
CA PHE A 105 2.57 6.51 7.32
C PHE A 105 1.63 6.76 6.14
N LEU A 106 1.60 8.01 5.69
CA LEU A 106 0.95 8.45 4.47
C LEU A 106 1.96 9.11 3.55
N ILE A 107 1.96 8.72 2.28
CA ILE A 107 2.65 9.43 1.19
C ILE A 107 1.70 9.69 0.03
N THR A 108 2.00 10.70 -0.77
CA THR A 108 1.21 11.06 -1.95
C THR A 108 2.07 11.25 -3.18
N SER A 109 1.45 11.09 -4.36
CA SER A 109 2.09 11.40 -5.63
C SER A 109 1.07 11.72 -6.73
N PRO A 110 1.35 12.62 -7.68
CA PRO A 110 0.52 12.81 -8.87
C PRO A 110 0.61 11.64 -9.87
N SER A 111 1.54 10.70 -9.70
CA SER A 111 1.74 9.56 -10.58
C SER A 111 2.06 8.32 -9.77
N ILE A 112 1.57 7.15 -10.20
CA ILE A 112 1.88 5.88 -9.53
C ILE A 112 3.39 5.57 -9.54
N TYR A 113 4.13 6.14 -10.49
CA TYR A 113 5.59 6.03 -10.63
C TYR A 113 6.37 7.07 -9.81
N GLY A 114 5.68 7.87 -8.97
CA GLY A 114 6.30 8.96 -8.24
C GLY A 114 6.46 10.24 -9.07
N PRO A 115 7.18 11.24 -8.53
CA PRO A 115 7.86 11.20 -7.23
C PRO A 115 6.86 11.14 -6.06
N TRP A 116 7.19 10.36 -5.04
CA TRP A 116 6.39 10.25 -3.82
C TRP A 116 6.88 11.23 -2.74
N SER A 117 5.95 11.80 -1.98
CA SER A 117 6.22 12.81 -0.93
C SER A 117 7.09 12.30 0.23
N GLU A 118 7.46 13.18 1.16
CA GLU A 118 7.90 12.75 2.50
C GLU A 118 6.82 11.92 3.21
N PRO A 119 7.19 10.83 3.90
CA PRO A 119 6.28 10.11 4.76
C PRO A 119 5.76 10.99 5.88
N VAL A 120 4.44 11.13 5.95
CA VAL A 120 3.77 11.74 7.10
C VAL A 120 3.43 10.62 8.08
N TYR A 121 4.05 10.63 9.25
CA TYR A 121 3.65 9.76 10.36
C TYR A 121 2.25 10.15 10.85
N ILE A 122 1.36 9.16 10.99
CA ILE A 122 -0.02 9.38 11.42
C ILE A 122 -0.24 8.90 12.85
N ASN A 123 -0.01 7.62 13.11
CA ASN A 123 -0.16 7.01 14.44
C ASN A 123 0.54 5.65 14.50
N SER A 124 0.49 5.02 15.69
CA SER A 124 0.91 3.62 15.91
C SER A 124 -0.13 2.85 16.75
N SER A 125 -1.43 3.17 16.61
CA SER A 125 -2.49 2.54 17.42
C SER A 125 -2.86 1.13 16.98
N GLY A 126 -2.37 0.71 15.81
CA GLY A 126 -2.46 -0.63 15.25
C GLY A 126 -2.09 -0.60 13.76
N PHE A 127 -2.49 -1.61 12.99
CA PHE A 127 -2.04 -1.86 11.60
C PHE A 127 -3.21 -1.75 10.60
N ASP A 128 -2.99 -2.09 9.33
CA ASP A 128 -3.96 -1.98 8.23
C ASP A 128 -4.54 -0.56 8.05
N PRO A 129 -3.69 0.47 7.88
CA PRO A 129 -4.14 1.82 7.70
C PRO A 129 -4.86 1.98 6.36
N SER A 130 -5.98 2.71 6.37
CA SER A 130 -6.75 3.05 5.18
C SER A 130 -7.24 4.49 5.24
N LEU A 131 -7.26 5.15 4.09
CA LEU A 131 -7.70 6.53 3.96
C LEU A 131 -8.99 6.58 3.14
N PHE A 132 -10.07 6.95 3.80
CA PHE A 132 -11.35 7.20 3.16
C PHE A 132 -11.45 8.68 2.75
N HIS A 133 -11.79 8.90 1.47
CA HIS A 133 -12.08 10.24 0.93
C HIS A 133 -13.59 10.39 0.84
N ASP A 134 -14.16 11.23 1.70
CA ASP A 134 -15.60 11.47 1.75
C ASP A 134 -16.02 12.51 0.70
N ASP A 135 -17.29 12.49 0.33
CA ASP A 135 -17.87 13.35 -0.70
C ASP A 135 -17.92 14.82 -0.25
N ASP A 136 -17.91 15.08 1.07
CA ASP A 136 -17.82 16.43 1.65
C ASP A 136 -16.39 17.01 1.63
N GLY A 137 -15.42 16.25 1.11
CA GLY A 137 -14.03 16.62 0.99
C GLY A 137 -13.19 16.34 2.24
N LYS A 138 -13.78 15.84 3.34
CA LYS A 138 -13.03 15.36 4.49
C LYS A 138 -12.34 14.04 4.17
N LYS A 139 -11.30 13.77 4.95
CA LYS A 139 -10.54 12.53 4.88
C LYS A 139 -10.58 11.87 6.25
N TYR A 140 -10.84 10.56 6.27
CA TYR A 140 -10.92 9.79 7.49
C TYR A 140 -9.87 8.70 7.46
N TRP A 141 -9.09 8.65 8.52
CA TRP A 141 -8.11 7.59 8.75
C TRP A 141 -8.76 6.44 9.50
N LEU A 142 -8.60 5.23 8.97
CA LEU A 142 -9.01 3.99 9.62
C LEU A 142 -7.76 3.14 9.83
N ASN A 143 -7.71 2.38 10.92
CA ASN A 143 -6.75 1.29 11.09
C ASN A 143 -7.33 0.26 12.06
N MET A 144 -6.86 -0.97 11.98
CA MET A 144 -7.15 -2.01 12.96
C MET A 144 -6.44 -1.67 14.27
N VAL A 145 -7.03 -2.08 15.41
CA VAL A 145 -6.47 -1.94 16.77
C VAL A 145 -6.20 -3.32 17.33
#